data_AF-A0A6M0K2A4-F1
#
_entry.id   AF-A0A6M0K2A4-F1
#
_cell.length_a   1.000
_cell.length_b   1.000
_cell.length_c   1.000
_cell.angle_alpha   90.00
_cell.angle_beta   90.00
_cell.angle_gamma   90.00
#
_symmetry.space_group_name_H-M   'P 1'
#
loop_
_entity.id
_entity.type
_entity.pdbx_description
1 polymer ?
#
loop_
_entity_poly.entity_id
_entity_poly.type
_entity_poly.pdbx_seq_one_letter_code
_entity_poly.pdbx_strand_id
1 'polypeptide(L)' 'MPRSTLLRQRLLTLFLAAMLLLFSPLVLQFEAFGRWLGIPILLIYIFAVWAGVIALAAWLVSRGAD' A
#
# COMPACT_ATOMS: atom_id res chain seq x y z
N MET A 1 -16.12 0.25 22.63
CA MET A 1 -14.87 0.90 22.19
C MET A 1 -15.23 1.97 21.16
N PRO A 2 -14.76 3.22 21.30
CA PRO A 2 -15.11 4.27 20.34
C PRO A 2 -14.64 3.87 18.94
N ARG A 3 -15.57 3.74 17.99
CA ARG A 3 -15.30 3.26 16.61
C ARG A 3 -14.22 4.09 15.90
N SER A 4 -14.04 5.34 16.30
CA SER A 4 -12.98 6.25 15.82
C SER A 4 -11.56 5.78 16.15
N THR A 5 -11.35 5.11 17.28
CA THR A 5 -10.03 4.58 17.65
C THR A 5 -9.62 3.41 16.75
N LEU A 6 -10.57 2.55 16.38
CA LEU A 6 -10.32 1.42 15.49
C LEU A 6 -9.96 1.87 14.07
N LEU A 7 -10.62 2.91 13.54
CA LEU A 7 -10.29 3.46 12.23
C LEU A 7 -8.87 4.03 12.21
N ARG A 8 -8.47 4.80 13.24
CA ARG A 8 -7.10 5.32 13.35
C ARG A 8 -6.07 4.20 13.39
N GLN A 9 -6.33 3.14 14.16
CA GLN A 9 -5.44 1.98 14.22
C GLN A 9 -5.31 1.29 12.86
N ARG A 10 -6.41 1.09 12.13
CA ARG A 10 -6.39 0.48 10.79
C ARG A 10 -5.64 1.31 9.76
N LEU A 11 -5.81 2.63 9.78
CA LEU A 11 -5.07 3.53 8.90
C LEU A 11 -3.59 3.58 9.26
N LEU A 12 -3.26 3.52 10.56
CA LEU A 12 -1.86 3.41 11.01
C LEU A 12 -1.22 2.10 10.54
N THR A 13 -1.91 0.96 10.67
CA THR A 13 -1.39 -0.32 10.17
C THR A 13 -1.24 -0.32 8.65
N LEU A 14 -2.17 0.30 7.93
CA LEU A 14 -2.08 0.46 6.48
C LEU A 14 -0.87 1.32 6.10
N PHE A 15 -0.65 2.43 6.81
CA PHE A 15 0.51 3.29 6.60
C PHE A 15 1.84 2.56 6.87
N LEU A 16 1.94 1.83 7.99
CA LEU A 16 3.13 1.05 8.31
C LEU A 16 3.39 -0.06 7.29
N ALA A 17 2.33 -0.72 6.81
CA ALA A 17 2.43 -1.70 5.74
C ALA A 17 2.91 -1.05 4.43
N ALA A 18 2.36 0.11 4.05
CA ALA A 18 2.80 0.86 2.89
C ALA A 18 4.28 1.27 3.00
N MET A 19 4.70 1.74 4.18
CA MET A 19 6.11 2.05 4.45
C MET A 19 6.99 0.84 4.25
N LEU A 20 6.60 -0.31 4.78
CA LEU A 20 7.37 -1.54 4.63
C LEU A 20 7.42 -1.99 3.16
N LEU A 21 6.33 -1.90 2.42
CA LEU A 21 6.33 -2.32 1.01
C LEU A 21 7.16 -1.38 0.13
N LEU A 22 7.11 -0.07 0.36
CA LEU A 22 7.76 0.92 -0.51
C LEU A 22 9.20 1.27 -0.11
N PHE A 23 9.57 1.13 1.16
CA PHE A 23 10.90 1.53 1.66
C PHE A 23 11.72 0.36 2.22
N SER A 24 11.26 -0.88 2.04
CA SER A 24 12.03 -2.07 2.39
C SER A 24 13.03 -2.44 1.30
N PRO A 25 14.15 -3.12 1.65
CA PRO A 25 15.02 -3.77 0.67
C PRO A 25 14.30 -4.80 -0.22
N LEU A 26 13.07 -5.23 0.12
CA LEU A 26 12.22 -6.03 -0.75
C LEU A 26 11.98 -5.37 -2.12
N VAL A 27 11.97 -4.04 -2.18
CA VAL A 27 11.82 -3.28 -3.43
C VAL A 27 12.95 -3.58 -4.42
N LEU A 28 14.17 -3.80 -3.92
CA LEU A 28 15.34 -4.07 -4.75
C LEU A 28 15.22 -5.41 -5.49
N GLN A 29 14.44 -6.36 -4.97
CA GLN A 29 14.17 -7.60 -5.67
C GLN A 29 13.41 -7.35 -6.99
N PHE A 30 12.54 -6.34 -7.03
CA PHE A 30 11.79 -5.95 -8.23
C PHE A 30 12.63 -5.25 -9.29
N GLU A 31 13.78 -4.68 -8.93
CA GLU A 31 14.76 -4.26 -9.92
C GLU A 31 15.42 -5.45 -10.62
N ALA A 32 15.74 -6.51 -9.87
CA ALA A 32 16.39 -7.70 -10.43
C ALA A 32 15.49 -8.49 -11.40
N PHE A 33 14.15 -8.40 -11.26
CA PHE A 33 13.21 -9.09 -12.14
C PHE A 33 13.13 -8.50 -13.57
N GLY A 34 13.71 -7.32 -13.82
CA GLY A 34 13.81 -6.75 -15.17
C GLY A 34 12.54 -6.04 -15.65
N ARG A 35 12.13 -6.31 -16.90
CA ARG A 35 11.04 -5.59 -17.59
C ARG A 35 9.92 -6.54 -18.02
N TRP A 36 8.68 -6.10 -17.84
CA TRP A 36 7.48 -6.74 -18.36
C TRP A 36 6.89 -5.89 -19.48
N LEU A 37 6.75 -6.44 -20.69
CA LEU A 37 6.26 -5.71 -21.88
C LEU A 37 7.02 -4.39 -22.15
N GLY A 38 8.33 -4.37 -21.85
CA GLY A 38 9.18 -3.17 -21.98
C GLY A 38 9.12 -2.20 -20.79
N ILE A 39 8.20 -2.39 -19.84
CA ILE A 39 8.05 -1.56 -18.63
C ILE A 39 8.82 -2.20 -17.48
N PRO A 40 9.64 -1.45 -16.73
CA PRO A 40 10.31 -1.98 -15.53
C PRO A 40 9.30 -2.53 -14.51
N ILE A 41 9.53 -3.75 -14.02
CA ILE A 41 8.65 -4.39 -13.05
C ILE A 41 8.58 -3.59 -11.75
N LEU A 42 9.69 -2.94 -11.37
CA LEU A 42 9.73 -2.00 -10.25
C LEU A 42 8.65 -0.91 -10.36
N LEU A 43 8.46 -0.31 -11.54
CA LEU A 43 7.46 0.74 -11.75
C LEU A 43 6.05 0.18 -11.54
N ILE A 44 5.77 -0.99 -12.12
CA ILE A 44 4.47 -1.68 -11.94
C ILE A 44 4.21 -1.94 -10.46
N TYR A 45 5.23 -2.42 -9.73
CA TYR A 45 5.15 -2.67 -8.30
C TYR A 45 4.82 -1.41 -7.50
N ILE A 46 5.58 -0.32 -7.68
CA ILE A 46 5.38 0.94 -6.94
C ILE A 46 3.97 1.48 -7.16
N PHE A 47 3.53 1.55 -8.41
CA PHE A 47 2.20 2.04 -8.75
C PHE A 47 1.08 1.13 -8.21
N ALA A 48 1.25 -0.19 -8.27
CA ALA A 48 0.28 -1.13 -7.75
C ALA A 48 0.13 -1.02 -6.22
N VAL A 49 1.25 -0.94 -5.48
CA VAL A 49 1.23 -0.75 -4.03
C VAL A 49 0.57 0.58 -3.67
N TRP A 50 0.96 1.66 -4.36
CA TRP A 50 0.39 2.98 -4.11
C TRP A 50 -1.12 3.04 -4.35
N ALA A 51 -1.58 2.53 -5.50
CA ALA A 51 -3.01 2.44 -5.81
C ALA A 51 -3.76 1.57 -4.80
N GLY A 52 -3.18 0.43 -4.39
CA GLY A 52 -3.75 -0.46 -3.39
C GLY A 52 -3.92 0.21 -2.03
N VAL A 53 -2.94 0.99 -1.59
CA VAL A 53 -3.01 1.76 -0.33
C VAL A 53 -4.13 2.80 -0.39
N ILE A 54 -4.25 3.54 -1.49
CA ILE A 54 -5.33 4.53 -1.67
C ILE A 54 -6.70 3.85 -1.65
N ALA A 55 -6.87 2.75 -2.40
CA ALA A 55 -8.12 2.02 -2.46
C ALA A 55 -8.53 1.46 -1.08
N LEU A 56 -7.57 0.88 -0.34
CA LEU A 56 -7.81 0.38 1.01
C LEU A 56 -8.13 1.50 1.99
N ALA A 57 -7.45 2.64 1.91
CA ALA A 57 -7.73 3.81 2.75
C ALA A 57 -9.14 4.34 2.47
N ALA A 58 -9.52 4.49 1.20
CA ALA A 58 -10.85 4.92 0.80
C ALA A 58 -11.93 3.96 1.32
N TRP A 59 -11.71 2.64 1.18
CA TRP A 59 -12.61 1.62 1.68
C TRP A 59 -12.74 1.60 3.21
N LEU A 60 -11.62 1.78 3.93
CA LEU A 60 -11.61 1.86 5.38
C LEU A 60 -12.42 3.06 5.89
N VAL A 61 -12.26 4.21 5.24
CA VAL A 61 -12.98 5.43 5.60
C VAL A 61 -14.46 5.30 5.27
N SER A 62 -14.83 4.76 4.11
CA SER A 62 -16.24 4.58 3.73
C SER A 62 -16.95 3.62 4.68
N ARG A 63 -16.30 2.53 5.09
CA ARG A 63 -16.85 1.56 6.06
C ARG A 63 -16.97 2.07 7.50
N GLY A 64 -16.26 3.14 7.84
CA GLY A 64 -16.36 3.79 9.16
C GLY A 64 -17.41 4.88 9.22
N ALA A 65 -17.92 5.33 8.06
CA ALA A 65 -18.98 6.33 7.94
C ALA A 65 -20.39 5.70 7.99
N ASP A 66 -20.51 4.43 7.57
CA ASP A 66 -21.71 3.58 7.77
C ASP A 66 -21.84 3.09 9.23
#